data_AF-A0AA39UB04-F1
#
_entry.id   AF-A0AA39UB04-F1
#
_cell.length_a   1.000
_cell.length_b   1.000
_cell.length_c   1.000
_cell.angle_alpha   90.00
_cell.angle_beta   90.00
_cell.angle_gamma   90.00
#
_symmetry.space_group_name_H-M   'P 1'
#
loop_
_entity.id
_entity.type
_entity.pdbx_description
1 polymer ?
#
loop_
_entity_poly.entity_id
_entity_poly.type
_entity_poly.pdbx_seq_one_letter_code
_entity_poly.pdbx_strand_id
1 'polypeptide(L)'
;MKIDPRSMAYIPTKKTDFDARLAPLLPDYSHAPPDARIIELLQTNVPPTPFQRNSLKDTLSEMPDRVAELDSLVLSTRSLLRYLTKDRNQANAKKILSPCRRLPTELLTEICIRCLPLYGVGGSAFDPRASPWILSQVCRKWRAVAIATPELW
;
A
#
# COMPACT_ATOMS: atom_id res chain seq x y z
N MET A 1 -25.95 39.42 2.13
CA MET A 1 -25.21 38.36 1.42
C MET A 1 -25.19 37.14 2.34
N LYS A 2 -26.11 36.18 2.13
CA LYS A 2 -26.23 34.99 2.99
C LYS A 2 -25.08 34.04 2.68
N ILE A 3 -24.16 33.88 3.62
CA ILE A 3 -23.07 32.90 3.52
C ILE A 3 -23.71 31.53 3.81
N ASP A 4 -23.67 30.62 2.83
CA ASP A 4 -24.18 29.25 2.98
C ASP A 4 -23.34 28.52 4.05
N PRO A 5 -23.95 28.03 5.15
CA PRO A 5 -23.22 27.34 6.22
C PRO A 5 -22.47 26.08 5.75
N ARG A 6 -22.80 25.55 4.56
CA ARG A 6 -22.05 24.46 3.90
C ARG A 6 -20.61 24.84 3.49
N SER A 7 -20.31 26.13 3.41
CA SER A 7 -19.04 26.67 2.88
C SER A 7 -17.83 26.44 3.81
N MET A 8 -18.02 26.13 5.10
CA MET A 8 -16.91 25.99 6.05
C MET A 8 -16.35 24.56 6.20
N ALA A 9 -17.06 23.52 5.77
CA ALA A 9 -16.68 22.12 6.00
C ALA A 9 -15.98 21.44 4.81
N TYR A 10 -15.93 22.10 3.65
CA TYR A 10 -15.42 21.54 2.40
C TYR A 10 -14.42 22.48 1.73
N ILE A 11 -13.39 21.89 1.14
CA ILE A 11 -12.38 22.59 0.35
C ILE A 11 -12.35 22.03 -1.07
N PRO A 12 -12.03 22.85 -2.10
CA PRO A 12 -11.85 22.35 -3.45
C PRO A 12 -10.78 21.27 -3.52
N THR A 13 -11.08 20.15 -4.18
CA THR A 13 -10.12 19.07 -4.38
C THR A 13 -9.03 19.51 -5.34
N LYS A 14 -7.77 19.41 -4.93
CA LYS A 14 -6.61 19.70 -5.78
C LYS A 14 -6.37 18.55 -6.78
N LYS A 15 -7.22 18.46 -7.80
CA LYS A 15 -7.14 17.41 -8.85
C LYS A 15 -5.79 17.38 -9.59
N THR A 16 -5.07 18.50 -9.59
CA THR A 16 -3.73 18.65 -10.18
C THR A 16 -2.64 17.86 -9.47
N ASP A 17 -2.86 17.48 -8.20
CA ASP A 17 -1.88 16.71 -7.43
C ASP A 17 -1.87 15.23 -7.84
N PHE A 18 -2.82 14.81 -8.69
CA PHE A 18 -3.00 13.43 -9.15
C PHE A 18 -2.68 13.29 -10.64
N ASP A 19 -2.39 12.05 -11.07
CA ASP A 19 -2.23 11.73 -12.49
C ASP A 19 -3.48 12.19 -13.27
N ALA A 20 -3.27 12.84 -14.42
CA ALA A 20 -4.34 13.41 -15.24
C ALA A 20 -5.39 12.38 -15.67
N ARG A 21 -5.04 11.09 -15.74
CA ARG A 21 -5.97 10.00 -16.05
C ARG A 21 -6.88 9.63 -14.87
N LEU A 22 -6.47 9.96 -13.64
CA LEU A 22 -7.21 9.68 -12.40
C LEU A 22 -7.95 10.92 -11.88
N ALA A 23 -7.48 12.11 -12.21
CA ALA A 23 -8.11 13.38 -11.85
C ALA A 23 -9.64 13.46 -12.13
N PRO A 24 -10.18 12.91 -13.24
CA PRO A 24 -11.62 12.93 -13.51
C PRO A 24 -12.45 12.08 -12.54
N LEU A 25 -11.84 11.10 -11.87
CA LEU A 25 -12.51 10.22 -10.91
C LEU A 25 -12.65 10.87 -9.53
N LEU A 26 -11.91 11.95 -9.28
CA LEU A 26 -11.93 12.62 -7.98
C LEU A 26 -13.15 13.55 -7.87
N PRO A 27 -13.78 13.63 -6.68
CA PRO A 27 -14.83 14.60 -6.42
C PRO A 27 -14.30 16.03 -6.52
N ASP A 28 -15.18 17.00 -6.81
CA ASP A 28 -14.79 18.42 -6.91
C ASP A 28 -14.43 19.05 -5.55
N TYR A 29 -14.93 18.47 -4.46
CA TYR A 29 -14.69 18.94 -3.10
C TYR A 29 -14.26 17.79 -2.18
N SER A 30 -13.38 18.08 -1.23
CA SER A 30 -13.01 17.20 -0.13
C SER A 30 -13.37 17.85 1.20
N HIS A 31 -13.44 17.06 2.27
CA HIS A 31 -13.57 17.65 3.61
C HIS A 31 -12.38 18.57 3.89
N ALA A 32 -12.66 19.68 4.57
CA ALA A 32 -11.63 20.43 5.27
C ALA A 32 -10.87 19.46 6.20
N PRO A 33 -9.57 19.72 6.47
CA PRO A 33 -8.82 18.91 7.41
C PRO A 33 -9.62 18.76 8.71
N PRO A 34 -9.88 17.52 9.17
CA PRO A 34 -10.61 17.34 10.42
C PRO A 34 -9.87 18.04 11.56
N ASP A 35 -10.63 18.63 12.49
CA ASP A 35 -10.10 19.21 13.71
C ASP A 35 -9.13 18.20 14.38
N ALA A 36 -8.01 18.69 14.92
CA ALA A 36 -7.04 17.88 15.66
C ALA A 36 -7.71 16.99 16.71
N ARG A 37 -8.79 17.47 17.35
CA ARG A 37 -9.56 16.67 18.31
C ARG A 37 -10.32 15.51 17.67
N ILE A 38 -10.83 15.67 16.45
CA ILE A 38 -11.50 14.59 15.69
C ILE A 38 -10.46 13.55 15.26
N ILE A 39 -9.28 13.99 14.82
CA ILE A 39 -8.17 13.08 14.46
C ILE A 39 -7.78 12.22 15.67
N GLU A 40 -7.60 12.84 16.83
CA GLU A 40 -7.27 12.13 18.08
C GLU A 40 -8.34 11.10 18.46
N LEU A 41 -9.63 11.46 18.35
CA LEU A 41 -10.74 10.54 18.64
C LEU A 41 -10.85 9.41 17.60
N LEU A 42 -10.45 9.62 16.35
CA LEU A 42 -10.40 8.55 15.35
C LEU A 42 -9.22 7.59 15.57
N GLN A 43 -8.16 8.05 16.22
CA GLN A 43 -6.95 7.29 16.48
C GLN A 43 -6.95 6.62 17.86
N THR A 44 -7.85 7.01 18.76
CA THR A 44 -7.91 6.52 20.15
C THR A 44 -9.29 5.97 20.49
N ASN A 45 -9.36 5.09 21.49
CA ASN A 45 -10.64 4.61 22.03
C ASN A 45 -11.21 5.54 23.13
N VAL A 46 -10.74 6.78 23.23
CA VAL A 46 -11.22 7.74 24.22
C VAL A 46 -12.66 8.11 23.87
N PRO A 47 -13.63 7.98 24.80
CA PRO A 47 -15.01 8.32 24.50
C PRO A 47 -15.15 9.83 24.27
N PRO A 48 -15.95 10.26 23.27
CA PRO A 48 -16.26 11.68 23.09
C PRO A 48 -17.08 12.19 24.28
N THR A 49 -16.88 13.46 24.64
CA THR A 49 -17.71 14.12 25.65
C THR A 49 -19.17 14.20 25.19
N PRO A 50 -20.15 14.39 26.09
CA PRO A 50 -21.57 14.48 25.71
C PRO A 50 -21.85 15.56 24.65
N PHE A 51 -21.18 16.72 24.76
CA PHE A 51 -21.28 17.81 23.78
C PHE A 51 -20.71 17.42 22.41
N GLN A 52 -19.52 16.80 22.39
CA GLN A 52 -18.91 16.30 21.15
C GLN A 52 -19.78 15.25 20.49
N ARG A 53 -20.37 14.34 21.27
CA ARG A 53 -21.27 13.30 20.76
C ARG A 53 -22.49 13.89 20.07
N ASN A 54 -23.11 14.91 20.67
CA ASN A 54 -24.29 15.55 20.07
C ASN A 54 -23.92 16.32 18.80
N SER A 55 -22.86 17.12 18.84
CA SER A 55 -22.38 17.84 17.65
C SER A 55 -21.98 16.89 16.50
N LEU A 56 -21.37 15.75 16.80
CA LEU A 56 -21.05 14.71 15.80
C LEU A 56 -22.32 14.07 15.22
N LYS A 57 -23.32 13.76 16.06
CA LYS A 57 -24.58 13.18 15.59
C LYS A 57 -25.33 14.13 14.66
N ASP A 58 -25.38 15.41 15.00
CA ASP A 58 -26.02 16.44 14.16
C ASP A 58 -25.32 16.50 12.80
N THR A 59 -23.98 16.59 12.80
CA THR A 59 -23.16 16.59 11.57
C THR A 59 -23.35 15.31 10.73
N LEU A 60 -23.39 14.14 11.37
CA LEU A 60 -23.53 12.85 10.68
C LEU A 60 -24.93 12.64 10.08
N SER A 61 -25.97 13.25 10.66
CA SER A 61 -27.33 13.18 10.12
C SER A 61 -27.50 13.89 8.78
N GLU A 62 -26.60 14.84 8.47
CA GLU A 62 -26.60 15.61 7.22
C GLU A 62 -25.75 15.02 6.10
N MET A 63 -25.00 13.93 6.35
CA MET A 63 -23.94 13.43 5.45
C MET A 63 -24.07 12.02 4.82
N PRO A 64 -25.18 11.27 4.92
CA PRO A 64 -25.21 9.87 4.46
C PRO A 64 -24.96 9.69 2.95
N ASP A 65 -25.40 10.65 2.12
CA ASP A 65 -25.23 10.57 0.66
C ASP A 65 -23.76 10.62 0.23
N ARG A 66 -22.92 11.32 0.99
CA ARG A 66 -21.50 11.49 0.67
C ARG A 66 -20.68 10.26 0.98
N VAL A 67 -21.00 9.55 2.06
CA VAL A 67 -20.36 8.28 2.41
C VAL A 67 -20.60 7.26 1.31
N ALA A 68 -21.85 7.16 0.83
CA ALA A 68 -22.21 6.27 -0.27
C ALA A 68 -21.47 6.62 -1.57
N GLU A 69 -21.31 7.91 -1.89
CA GLU A 69 -20.54 8.37 -3.05
C GLU A 69 -19.06 7.98 -2.94
N LEU A 70 -18.44 8.20 -1.77
CA LEU A 70 -17.05 7.82 -1.52
C LEU A 70 -16.84 6.31 -1.59
N ASP A 71 -17.75 5.52 -1.02
CA ASP A 71 -17.70 4.06 -1.09
C ASP A 71 -17.77 3.56 -2.54
N SER A 72 -18.65 4.15 -3.36
CA SER A 72 -18.74 3.85 -4.79
C SER A 72 -17.42 4.16 -5.53
N LEU A 73 -16.80 5.29 -5.20
CA LEU A 73 -15.51 5.66 -5.79
C LEU A 73 -14.37 4.73 -5.33
N VAL A 74 -14.36 4.33 -4.06
CA VAL A 74 -13.41 3.34 -3.52
C VAL A 74 -13.55 2.01 -4.25
N LEU A 75 -14.78 1.54 -4.48
CA LEU A 75 -15.04 0.29 -5.22
C LEU A 75 -14.55 0.38 -6.67
N SER A 76 -14.83 1.51 -7.34
CA SER A 76 -14.42 1.76 -8.72
C SER A 76 -12.90 1.80 -8.84
N THR A 77 -12.23 2.52 -7.94
CA THR A 77 -10.76 2.63 -7.91
C THR A 77 -10.10 1.28 -7.64
N ARG A 78 -10.65 0.47 -6.71
CA ARG A 78 -10.17 -0.90 -6.45
C ARG A 78 -10.29 -1.78 -7.70
N SER A 79 -11.35 -1.62 -8.49
CA SER A 79 -11.55 -2.36 -9.74
C SER A 79 -10.52 -1.97 -10.80
N LEU A 80 -10.25 -0.68 -10.95
CA LEU A 80 -9.19 -0.18 -11.84
C LEU A 80 -7.81 -0.69 -11.43
N LEU A 81 -7.48 -0.62 -10.14
CA LEU A 81 -6.22 -1.14 -9.62
C LEU A 81 -6.05 -2.64 -9.94
N ARG A 82 -7.12 -3.42 -9.76
CA ARG A 82 -7.13 -4.85 -10.09
C ARG A 82 -6.85 -5.09 -11.57
N TYR A 83 -7.48 -4.32 -12.46
CA TYR A 83 -7.26 -4.40 -13.90
C TYR A 83 -5.80 -4.09 -14.27
N LEU A 84 -5.28 -2.94 -13.83
CA LEU A 84 -3.90 -2.52 -14.13
C LEU A 84 -2.86 -3.50 -13.59
N THR A 85 -3.11 -4.06 -12.39
CA THR A 85 -2.22 -5.06 -11.79
C THR A 85 -2.25 -6.38 -12.59
N LYS A 86 -3.43 -6.80 -13.06
CA LYS A 86 -3.57 -7.98 -13.92
C LYS A 86 -2.79 -7.82 -15.22
N ASP A 87 -2.99 -6.71 -15.93
CA ASP A 87 -2.32 -6.43 -17.20
C ASP A 87 -0.80 -6.33 -17.03
N ARG A 88 -0.34 -5.60 -16.00
CA ARG A 88 1.08 -5.57 -15.61
C ARG A 88 1.63 -6.98 -15.37
N ASN A 89 0.89 -7.85 -14.69
CA ASN A 89 1.33 -9.22 -14.42
C ASN A 89 1.42 -10.06 -15.70
N GLN A 90 0.49 -9.89 -16.64
CA GLN A 90 0.54 -10.54 -17.95
C GLN A 90 1.74 -10.04 -18.77
N ALA A 91 2.00 -8.73 -18.81
CA ALA A 91 3.19 -8.18 -19.45
C ALA A 91 4.50 -8.69 -18.82
N ASN A 92 4.48 -8.95 -17.50
CA ASN A 92 5.59 -9.54 -16.76
C ASN A 92 5.68 -11.08 -16.86
N ALA A 93 4.85 -11.74 -17.69
CA ALA A 93 4.89 -13.20 -17.86
C ALA A 93 6.25 -13.72 -18.37
N LYS A 94 7.09 -12.86 -18.98
CA LYS A 94 8.49 -13.20 -19.31
C LYS A 94 9.28 -13.70 -18.09
N LYS A 95 8.93 -13.26 -16.87
CA LYS A 95 9.54 -13.78 -15.62
C LYS A 95 9.25 -15.26 -15.36
N ILE A 96 8.21 -15.82 -15.99
CA ILE A 96 7.88 -17.26 -15.95
C ILE A 96 8.88 -18.07 -16.76
N LEU A 97 9.40 -17.49 -17.84
CA LEU A 97 10.41 -18.12 -18.70
C LEU A 97 11.84 -17.98 -18.15
N SER A 98 12.01 -17.40 -16.94
CA SER A 98 13.31 -17.25 -16.32
C SER A 98 13.98 -18.62 -16.10
N PRO A 99 15.23 -18.82 -16.52
CA PRO A 99 15.99 -20.05 -16.29
C PRO A 99 16.02 -20.47 -14.81
N CYS A 100 16.02 -19.49 -13.89
CA CYS A 100 16.01 -19.71 -12.45
C CYS A 100 14.82 -20.55 -11.96
N ARG A 101 13.71 -20.63 -12.71
CA ARG A 101 12.57 -21.48 -12.35
C ARG A 101 12.79 -22.96 -12.72
N ARG A 102 13.64 -23.24 -13.71
CA ARG A 102 13.93 -24.58 -14.24
C ARG A 102 15.03 -25.31 -13.48
N LEU A 103 15.90 -24.60 -12.75
CA LEU A 103 16.94 -25.24 -11.95
C LEU A 103 16.31 -26.11 -10.86
N PRO A 104 16.72 -27.37 -10.70
CA PRO A 104 16.42 -28.19 -9.52
C PRO A 104 16.81 -27.49 -8.22
N THR A 105 16.16 -27.86 -7.12
CA THR A 105 16.43 -27.25 -5.81
C THR A 105 17.87 -27.51 -5.37
N GLU A 106 18.39 -28.71 -5.63
CA GLU A 106 19.73 -29.17 -5.29
C GLU A 106 20.80 -28.30 -5.96
N LEU A 107 20.65 -28.04 -7.27
CA LEU A 107 21.58 -27.18 -8.00
C LEU A 107 21.49 -25.72 -7.54
N LEU A 108 20.29 -25.28 -7.14
CA LEU A 108 20.10 -23.94 -6.63
C LEU A 108 20.75 -23.77 -5.24
N THR A 109 20.63 -24.78 -4.36
CA THR A 109 21.33 -24.84 -3.07
C THR A 109 22.84 -24.76 -3.25
N GLU A 110 23.39 -25.59 -4.15
CA GLU A 110 24.83 -25.58 -4.49
C GLU A 110 25.30 -24.21 -4.99
N ILE A 111 24.53 -23.56 -5.87
CA ILE A 111 24.84 -22.21 -6.34
C ILE A 111 24.86 -21.22 -5.17
N CYS A 112 23.85 -21.26 -4.28
CA CYS A 112 23.78 -20.36 -3.14
C CYS A 112 25.00 -20.53 -2.21
N ILE A 113 25.39 -21.77 -1.89
CA ILE A 113 26.54 -22.06 -1.02
C ILE A 113 27.84 -21.56 -1.67
N ARG A 114 28.03 -21.82 -2.97
CA ARG A 114 29.22 -21.37 -3.70
C ARG A 114 29.31 -19.86 -3.88
N CYS A 115 28.17 -19.15 -3.81
CA CYS A 115 28.14 -17.69 -3.84
C CYS A 115 28.45 -17.05 -2.48
N LEU A 116 28.39 -17.79 -1.37
CA LEU A 116 28.63 -17.27 -0.02
C LEU A 116 29.99 -16.53 0.11
N PRO A 117 31.12 -17.07 -0.38
CA PRO A 117 32.41 -16.39 -0.28
C PRO A 117 32.52 -15.13 -1.15
N LEU A 118 31.71 -15.02 -2.21
CA LEU A 118 31.74 -13.88 -3.15
C LEU A 118 31.01 -12.65 -2.59
N TYR A 119 30.07 -12.85 -1.66
CA TYR A 119 29.15 -11.83 -1.16
C TYR A 119 29.12 -11.72 0.37
N GLY A 120 30.00 -12.41 1.11
CA GLY A 120 29.93 -12.39 2.57
C GLY A 120 31.01 -13.14 3.34
N VAL A 121 32.26 -12.66 3.29
CA VAL A 121 33.28 -13.02 4.32
C VAL A 121 33.49 -11.89 5.34
N GLY A 122 32.78 -10.76 5.25
CA GLY A 122 33.04 -9.60 6.13
C GLY A 122 31.85 -8.68 6.47
N GLY A 123 30.62 -9.07 6.13
CA GLY A 123 29.41 -8.29 6.47
C GLY A 123 28.75 -8.77 7.76
N SER A 124 28.16 -7.86 8.54
CA SER A 124 27.27 -8.22 9.65
C SER A 124 26.12 -9.11 9.15
N ALA A 125 25.70 -10.08 9.95
CA ALA A 125 24.54 -10.94 9.66
C ALA A 125 23.23 -10.16 9.45
N PHE A 126 23.21 -8.86 9.75
CA PHE A 126 22.08 -7.96 9.53
C PHE A 126 22.23 -7.03 8.31
N ASP A 127 23.31 -7.12 7.52
CA ASP A 127 23.41 -6.33 6.29
C ASP A 127 22.54 -6.99 5.20
N PRO A 128 21.44 -6.34 4.76
CA PRO A 128 20.57 -6.89 3.71
C PRO A 128 21.26 -7.01 2.34
N ARG A 129 22.47 -6.46 2.19
CA ARG A 129 23.31 -6.56 0.99
C ARG A 129 24.36 -7.67 1.08
N ALA A 130 24.53 -8.29 2.24
CA ALA A 130 25.39 -9.45 2.41
C ALA A 130 24.65 -10.75 2.08
N SER A 131 25.40 -11.81 1.77
CA SER A 131 24.86 -13.17 1.81
C SER A 131 24.44 -13.52 3.25
N PRO A 132 23.30 -14.21 3.45
CA PRO A 132 22.42 -14.82 2.45
C PRO A 132 21.28 -13.92 1.96
N TRP A 133 21.14 -12.72 2.52
CA TRP A 133 20.01 -11.82 2.25
C TRP A 133 19.89 -11.44 0.78
N ILE A 134 21.00 -11.16 0.10
CA ILE A 134 20.99 -10.81 -1.33
C ILE A 134 20.47 -11.94 -2.22
N LEU A 135 20.81 -13.20 -1.90
CA LEU A 135 20.34 -14.38 -2.63
C LEU A 135 18.82 -14.57 -2.45
N SER A 136 18.29 -14.21 -1.28
CA SER A 136 16.86 -14.26 -0.98
C SER A 136 16.02 -13.23 -1.75
N GLN A 137 16.64 -12.26 -2.43
CA GLN A 137 15.95 -11.19 -3.15
C GLN A 137 15.73 -11.47 -4.64
N VAL A 138 16.36 -12.50 -5.20
CA VAL A 138 16.29 -12.83 -6.64
C VAL A 138 14.87 -13.22 -7.08
N CYS A 139 14.29 -14.23 -6.43
CA CYS A 139 12.91 -14.66 -6.69
C CYS A 139 12.36 -15.50 -5.52
N ARG A 140 11.06 -15.84 -5.57
CA ARG A 140 10.41 -16.67 -4.53
C ARG A 140 11.09 -18.04 -4.34
N LYS A 141 11.56 -18.67 -5.42
CA LYS A 141 12.23 -19.99 -5.34
C LYS A 141 13.58 -19.88 -4.63
N TRP A 142 14.41 -18.92 -5.01
CA TRP A 142 15.71 -18.66 -4.37
C TRP A 142 15.55 -18.32 -2.89
N ARG A 143 14.54 -17.52 -2.54
CA ARG A 143 14.21 -17.25 -1.14
C ARG A 143 13.87 -18.50 -0.35
N ALA A 144 12.99 -19.35 -0.90
CA ALA A 144 12.61 -20.60 -0.23
C ALA A 144 13.81 -21.52 -0.01
N VAL A 145 14.68 -21.66 -1.02
CA VAL A 145 15.91 -22.45 -0.90
C VAL A 145 16.88 -21.83 0.11
N ALA A 146 17.09 -20.52 0.08
CA ALA A 146 18.01 -19.84 1.00
C ALA A 146 17.57 -19.96 2.47
N ILE A 147 16.27 -19.88 2.74
CA ILE A 147 15.72 -20.09 4.09
C ILE A 147 15.83 -21.56 4.50
N ALA A 148 15.62 -22.50 3.57
CA ALA A 148 15.65 -23.93 3.84
C ALA A 148 17.08 -24.53 3.88
N THR A 149 18.12 -23.74 3.64
CA THR A 149 19.52 -24.19 3.62
C THR A 149 20.26 -23.60 4.83
N PRO A 150 20.44 -24.36 5.93
CA PRO A 150 21.08 -23.86 7.15
C PRO A 150 22.51 -23.38 6.95
N GLU A 151 23.26 -23.97 6.01
CA GLU A 151 24.67 -23.63 5.71
C GLU A 151 24.88 -22.19 5.20
N LEU A 152 23.79 -21.49 4.88
CA LEU A 152 23.83 -20.09 4.42
C LEU A 152 23.74 -19.06 5.55
N TRP A 153 23.44 -19.49 6.79
CA TRP A 153 23.20 -18.65 7.96
C TRP A 153 24.25 -18.90 9.04
#